data_AF-W9T3Q5-F1
#
_entry.id   AF-W9T3Q5-F1
#
_cell.length_a   1.000
_cell.length_b   1.000
_cell.length_c   1.000
_cell.angle_alpha   90.00
_cell.angle_beta   90.00
_cell.angle_gamma   90.00
#
_symmetry.space_group_name_H-M   'P 1'
#
loop_
_entity.id
_entity.type
_entity.pdbx_description
1 polymer ?
#
loop_
_entity_poly.entity_id
_entity_poly.type
_entity_poly.pdbx_seq_one_letter_code
_entity_poly.pdbx_strand_id
1 'polypeptide(L)'
;MVMTSNAIPWGPIRSTLTEKFSFGDIKQIVGYGDLDMSRLAHLEQKSQNGASKSQLLSEIDKQVGAMDDKRRNAFVSICCEEMMRRRPDVVEELDRVLSRVGWKFSGTSLVPIEIFDIAELAEIPEVAHADIQKAASRLRDGDLSGALSAACGAWML
;
A
#
# COMPACT_ATOMS: atom_id res chain seq x y z
N MET A 1 -17.10 11.06 8.72
CA MET A 1 -15.95 11.42 7.88
C MET A 1 -14.90 10.33 8.05
N VAL A 2 -14.99 9.26 7.25
CA VAL A 2 -13.88 8.30 7.18
C VAL A 2 -12.87 9.00 6.29
N MET A 3 -11.78 9.50 6.88
CA MET A 3 -10.62 9.87 6.08
C MET A 3 -10.15 8.57 5.43
N THR A 4 -10.41 8.39 4.13
CA THR A 4 -9.65 7.43 3.34
C THR A 4 -8.23 7.94 3.36
N SER A 5 -7.45 7.49 4.35
CA SER A 5 -6.02 7.74 4.38
C SER A 5 -5.47 7.20 3.07
N ASN A 6 -4.94 8.09 2.23
CA ASN A 6 -4.23 7.78 0.98
C ASN A 6 -2.89 7.08 1.27
N ALA A 7 -2.80 6.38 2.39
CA ALA A 7 -1.59 5.79 2.86
C ALA A 7 -1.49 4.32 2.50
N ILE A 8 -0.31 3.93 2.07
CA ILE A 8 -0.01 2.56 1.72
C ILE A 8 -0.16 1.71 2.99
N PRO A 9 -0.95 0.62 2.94
CA PRO A 9 -1.22 -0.18 4.11
C PRO A 9 0.02 -0.97 4.52
N TRP A 10 0.56 -0.69 5.72
CA TRP A 10 1.75 -1.39 6.22
C TRP A 10 1.53 -2.89 6.47
N GLY A 11 0.31 -3.30 6.85
CA GLY A 11 -0.01 -4.68 7.25
C GLY A 11 0.41 -5.76 6.24
N PRO A 12 -0.01 -5.69 4.97
CA PRO A 12 0.43 -6.62 3.92
C PRO A 12 1.95 -6.71 3.74
N ILE A 13 2.65 -5.57 3.76
CA ILE A 13 4.11 -5.50 3.63
C ILE A 13 4.77 -6.19 4.82
N ARG A 14 4.33 -5.86 6.03
CA ARG A 14 4.80 -6.45 7.29
C ARG A 14 4.66 -7.97 7.30
N SER A 15 3.51 -8.50 6.88
CA SER A 15 3.28 -9.95 6.82
C SER A 15 4.23 -10.62 5.83
N THR A 16 4.38 -10.02 4.64
CA THR A 16 5.29 -10.53 3.61
C THR A 16 6.75 -10.50 4.07
N LEU A 17 7.19 -9.43 4.74
CA LEU A 17 8.51 -9.35 5.37
C LEU A 17 8.74 -10.48 6.37
N THR A 18 7.73 -10.77 7.21
CA THR A 18 7.81 -11.83 8.23
C THR A 18 8.01 -13.21 7.61
N GLU A 19 7.21 -13.54 6.60
CA GLU A 19 7.12 -14.87 6.01
C GLU A 19 8.24 -15.14 5.01
N LYS A 20 8.60 -14.14 4.21
CA LYS A 20 9.45 -14.34 3.03
C LYS A 20 10.89 -13.92 3.29
N PHE A 21 11.17 -12.98 4.18
CA PHE A 21 12.51 -12.40 4.33
C PHE A 21 13.21 -12.84 5.62
N SER A 22 14.54 -12.93 5.58
CA SER A 22 15.33 -13.22 6.79
C SER A 22 15.38 -12.01 7.72
N PHE A 23 15.81 -12.20 8.98
CA PHE A 23 15.99 -11.08 9.91
C PHE A 23 16.96 -10.02 9.36
N GLY A 24 18.07 -10.48 8.76
CA GLY A 24 19.05 -9.61 8.13
C GLY A 24 18.49 -8.86 6.93
N ASP A 25 17.73 -9.54 6.07
CA ASP A 25 17.05 -8.91 4.93
C ASP A 25 16.09 -7.82 5.40
N ILE A 26 15.28 -8.11 6.42
CA ILE A 26 14.32 -7.13 6.97
C ILE A 26 15.07 -5.88 7.42
N LYS A 27 16.15 -6.00 8.21
CA LYS A 27 16.95 -4.85 8.66
C LYS A 27 17.52 -4.04 7.50
N GLN A 28 17.98 -4.69 6.44
CA GLN A 28 18.51 -4.00 5.27
C GLN A 28 17.40 -3.28 4.50
N ILE A 29 16.28 -3.96 4.21
CA ILE A 29 15.13 -3.41 3.47
C ILE A 29 14.61 -2.15 4.17
N VAL A 30 14.31 -2.24 5.47
CA VAL A 30 13.77 -1.09 6.20
C VAL A 30 14.80 0.02 6.40
N GLY A 31 16.09 -0.32 6.41
CA GLY A 31 17.18 0.66 6.50
C GLY A 31 17.28 1.57 5.28
N TYR A 32 16.88 1.10 4.09
CA TYR A 32 16.79 1.95 2.90
C TYR A 32 15.62 2.96 2.97
N GLY A 33 14.60 2.67 3.79
CA GLY A 33 13.41 3.50 3.93
C GLY A 33 13.53 4.68 4.89
N ASP A 34 14.74 5.08 5.28
CA ASP A 34 14.98 6.15 6.28
C ASP A 34 14.34 5.87 7.67
N LEU A 35 14.36 4.60 8.06
CA LEU A 35 14.02 4.16 9.41
C LEU A 35 15.17 4.47 10.38
N ASP A 36 14.87 4.82 11.63
CA ASP A 36 15.92 5.07 12.63
C ASP A 36 16.58 3.74 13.04
N MET A 37 17.70 3.45 12.38
CA MET A 37 18.46 2.22 12.60
C MET A 37 19.15 2.17 13.96
N SER A 38 19.32 3.31 14.65
CA SER A 38 19.89 3.33 16.01
C SER A 38 18.97 2.60 17.01
N ARG A 39 17.64 2.69 16.80
CA ARG A 39 16.63 1.96 17.57
C ARG A 39 16.62 0.46 17.28
N LEU A 40 17.16 0.04 16.14
CA LEU A 40 17.28 -1.38 15.77
C LEU A 40 18.67 -1.97 16.03
N ALA A 41 19.64 -1.15 16.45
CA ALA A 41 21.04 -1.57 16.60
C ALA A 41 21.19 -2.70 17.64
N HIS A 42 20.47 -2.60 18.77
CA HIS A 42 20.49 -3.61 19.83
C HIS A 42 19.81 -4.93 19.45
N LEU A 43 19.03 -4.94 18.35
CA LEU A 43 18.35 -6.13 17.86
C LEU A 43 19.28 -6.87 16.90
N GLU A 44 20.07 -7.79 17.47
CA GLU A 44 20.98 -8.67 16.75
C GLU A 44 20.48 -10.11 16.80
N GLN A 45 20.53 -10.80 15.66
CA GLN A 45 20.23 -12.23 15.61
C GLN A 45 21.47 -13.01 16.05
N LYS A 46 21.37 -13.73 17.17
CA LYS A 46 22.44 -14.55 17.77
C LYS A 46 21.94 -15.96 18.04
N SER A 47 22.85 -16.93 18.08
CA SER A 47 22.53 -18.35 18.38
C SER A 47 21.97 -18.55 19.80
N GLN A 48 22.34 -17.69 20.75
CA GLN A 48 21.80 -17.64 22.10
C GLN A 48 21.49 -16.18 22.49
N ASN A 49 20.34 -15.95 23.13
CA ASN A 49 19.87 -14.62 23.58
C ASN A 49 19.80 -13.55 22.47
N GLY A 50 19.56 -13.95 21.22
CA GLY A 50 19.33 -13.04 20.10
C GLY A 50 17.90 -12.50 20.04
N ALA A 51 17.72 -11.38 19.34
CA ALA A 51 16.40 -10.87 19.03
C ALA A 51 15.68 -11.75 18.01
N SER A 52 14.39 -11.98 18.22
CA SER A 52 13.50 -12.66 17.28
C SER A 52 13.05 -11.72 16.15
N LYS A 53 12.64 -12.28 15.00
CA LYS A 53 11.99 -11.51 13.92
C LYS A 53 10.77 -10.73 14.44
N SER A 54 9.98 -11.34 15.32
CA SER A 54 8.81 -10.69 15.90
C SER A 54 9.19 -9.44 16.71
N GLN A 55 10.26 -9.49 17.51
CA GLN A 55 10.75 -8.32 18.24
C GLN A 55 11.26 -7.22 17.31
N LEU A 56 11.97 -7.59 16.24
CA LEU A 56 12.40 -6.65 15.19
C LEU A 56 11.19 -5.96 14.55
N LEU A 57 10.20 -6.72 14.11
CA LEU A 57 8.99 -6.20 13.49
C LEU A 57 8.17 -5.34 14.43
N SER A 58 8.07 -5.70 15.71
CA SER A 58 7.38 -4.87 16.70
C SER A 58 8.06 -3.51 16.90
N GLU A 59 9.39 -3.42 16.84
CA GLU A 59 10.08 -2.13 16.92
C GLU A 59 9.90 -1.31 15.64
N ILE A 60 9.89 -1.97 14.47
CA ILE A 60 9.54 -1.33 13.20
C ILE A 60 8.11 -0.79 13.24
N ASP A 61 7.14 -1.58 13.74
CA ASP A 61 5.73 -1.21 13.85
C ASP A 61 5.56 0.08 14.67
N LYS A 62 6.28 0.22 15.79
CA LYS A 62 6.27 1.45 16.61
C LYS A 62 6.74 2.67 15.83
N GLN A 63 7.82 2.52 15.06
CA GLN A 63 8.36 3.60 14.26
C GLN A 63 7.41 3.98 13.12
N VAL A 64 6.87 3.00 12.39
CA VAL A 64 5.89 3.22 11.32
C VAL A 64 4.62 3.89 11.87
N GLY A 65 4.15 3.48 13.05
CA GLY A 65 3.00 4.09 13.73
C GLY A 65 3.24 5.53 14.19
N ALA A 66 4.50 5.98 14.28
CA ALA A 66 4.87 7.35 14.63
C ALA A 66 5.13 8.24 13.40
N MET A 67 5.11 7.68 12.18
CA MET A 67 5.28 8.44 10.94
C MET A 67 3.99 9.15 10.53
N ASP A 68 4.12 10.34 9.96
CA ASP A 68 3.03 10.95 9.20
C ASP A 68 2.75 10.18 7.89
N ASP A 69 1.61 10.42 7.26
CA ASP A 69 1.18 9.69 6.06
C ASP A 69 2.16 9.84 4.89
N LYS A 70 2.82 10.99 4.74
CA LYS A 70 3.79 11.23 3.66
C LYS A 70 5.05 10.38 3.87
N ARG A 71 5.60 10.41 5.07
CA ARG A 71 6.79 9.62 5.44
C ARG A 71 6.49 8.13 5.43
N ARG A 72 5.33 7.72 5.95
CA ARG A 72 4.88 6.32 5.90
C ARG A 72 4.79 5.83 4.46
N ASN A 73 4.21 6.61 3.55
CA ASN A 73 4.11 6.21 2.14
C ASN A 73 5.47 6.04 1.50
N ALA A 74 6.38 7.00 1.68
CA ALA A 74 7.75 6.87 1.16
C ALA A 74 8.46 5.62 1.71
N PHE A 75 8.39 5.40 3.03
CA PHE A 75 8.96 4.23 3.69
C PHE A 75 8.42 2.92 3.12
N VAL A 76 7.10 2.79 3.01
CA VAL A 76 6.46 1.55 2.53
C VAL A 76 6.76 1.31 1.06
N SER A 77 6.77 2.34 0.21
CA SER A 77 7.16 2.22 -1.20
C SER A 77 8.58 1.68 -1.34
N ILE A 78 9.55 2.26 -0.61
CA ILE A 78 10.94 1.80 -0.64
C ILE A 78 11.06 0.35 -0.17
N CYS A 79 10.32 -0.03 0.89
CA CYS A 79 10.30 -1.41 1.34
C CYS A 79 9.81 -2.36 0.24
N CYS A 80 8.73 -2.00 -0.47
CA CYS A 80 8.21 -2.81 -1.56
C CYS A 80 9.22 -2.93 -2.70
N GLU A 81 9.81 -1.83 -3.14
CA GLU A 81 10.83 -1.82 -4.20
C GLU A 81 12.01 -2.75 -3.85
N GLU A 82 12.52 -2.67 -2.63
CA GLU A 82 13.63 -3.51 -2.17
C GLU A 82 13.23 -4.98 -2.01
N MET A 83 12.00 -5.25 -1.59
CA MET A 83 11.46 -6.62 -1.54
C MET A 83 11.39 -7.24 -2.95
N MET A 84 10.84 -6.51 -3.92
CA MET A 84 10.72 -6.96 -5.31
C MET A 84 12.08 -7.17 -5.95
N ARG A 85 13.04 -6.28 -5.71
CA ARG A 85 14.41 -6.39 -6.22
C ARG A 85 15.12 -7.65 -5.72
N ARG A 86 14.92 -8.00 -4.45
CA ARG A 86 15.57 -9.16 -3.82
C ARG A 86 14.89 -10.49 -4.16
N ARG A 87 13.57 -10.48 -4.22
CA ARG A 87 12.71 -11.66 -4.35
C ARG A 87 11.58 -11.37 -5.34
N PRO A 88 11.83 -11.40 -6.66
CA PRO A 88 10.80 -11.14 -7.66
C PRO A 88 9.61 -12.11 -7.57
N ASP A 89 9.83 -13.30 -7.01
CA ASP A 89 8.80 -14.31 -6.71
C ASP A 89 7.74 -13.84 -5.71
N VAL A 90 8.02 -12.83 -4.88
CA VAL A 90 7.03 -12.31 -3.91
C VAL A 90 6.07 -11.27 -4.52
N VAL A 91 6.36 -10.77 -5.73
CA VAL A 91 5.59 -9.70 -6.38
C VAL A 91 4.14 -10.11 -6.58
N GLU A 92 3.90 -11.30 -7.13
CA GLU A 92 2.55 -11.79 -7.45
C GLU A 92 1.68 -11.90 -6.18
N GLU A 93 2.24 -12.44 -5.10
CA GLU A 93 1.54 -12.54 -3.82
C GLU A 93 1.28 -11.17 -3.20
N LEU A 94 2.26 -10.26 -3.24
CA LEU A 94 2.12 -8.92 -2.68
C LEU A 94 1.12 -8.07 -3.47
N ASP A 95 1.14 -8.13 -4.80
CA ASP A 95 0.17 -7.46 -5.68
C ASP A 95 -1.26 -7.95 -5.40
N ARG A 96 -1.44 -9.28 -5.28
CA ARG A 96 -2.73 -9.89 -4.92
C ARG A 96 -3.25 -9.39 -3.57
N VAL A 97 -2.40 -9.31 -2.55
CA VAL A 97 -2.84 -8.88 -1.21
C VAL A 97 -3.12 -7.37 -1.18
N LEU A 98 -2.27 -6.56 -1.81
CA LEU A 98 -2.46 -5.10 -1.88
C LEU A 98 -3.69 -4.72 -2.71
N SER A 99 -3.99 -5.45 -3.78
CA SER A 99 -5.17 -5.18 -4.61
C SER A 99 -6.47 -5.28 -3.82
N ARG A 100 -6.54 -6.18 -2.83
CA ARG A 100 -7.70 -6.35 -1.94
C ARG A 100 -7.93 -5.18 -1.00
N VAL A 101 -6.93 -4.33 -0.82
CA VAL A 101 -6.98 -3.13 0.04
C VAL A 101 -6.84 -1.84 -0.76
N GLY A 102 -7.08 -1.91 -2.08
CA GLY A 102 -7.14 -0.73 -2.95
C GLY A 102 -5.79 -0.22 -3.43
N TRP A 103 -4.76 -1.06 -3.51
CA TRP A 103 -3.42 -0.70 -3.99
C TRP A 103 -2.91 -1.70 -5.01
N LYS A 104 -2.23 -1.25 -6.05
CA LYS A 104 -1.65 -2.13 -7.07
C LYS A 104 -0.24 -1.69 -7.44
N PHE A 105 0.56 -2.62 -7.93
CA PHE A 105 1.81 -2.26 -8.59
C PHE A 105 1.58 -1.76 -10.02
N SER A 106 2.27 -0.67 -10.36
CA SER A 106 2.50 -0.22 -11.72
C SER A 106 4.02 -0.21 -11.94
N GLY A 107 4.54 -1.28 -12.56
CA GLY A 107 5.99 -1.55 -12.57
C GLY A 107 6.50 -1.80 -11.15
N THR A 108 7.41 -0.97 -10.66
CA THR A 108 7.93 -1.03 -9.28
C THR A 108 7.22 -0.08 -8.31
N SER A 109 6.32 0.77 -8.78
CA SER A 109 5.66 1.78 -7.96
C SER A 109 4.29 1.31 -7.49
N LEU A 110 3.94 1.63 -6.24
CA LEU A 110 2.60 1.41 -5.70
C LEU A 110 1.70 2.59 -6.01
N VAL A 111 0.54 2.29 -6.60
CA VAL A 111 -0.49 3.28 -6.90
C VAL A 111 -1.81 2.87 -6.23
N PRO A 112 -2.59 3.84 -5.71
CA PRO A 112 -3.95 3.55 -5.33
C PRO A 112 -4.70 3.00 -6.55
N ILE A 113 -5.50 1.96 -6.34
CA ILE A 113 -6.54 1.59 -7.29
C ILE A 113 -7.58 2.70 -7.16
N GLU A 114 -7.50 3.71 -8.02
CA GLU A 114 -8.55 4.71 -8.11
C GLU A 114 -9.87 4.01 -8.40
N ILE A 115 -10.94 4.57 -7.83
CA ILE A 115 -12.29 3.98 -7.65
C ILE A 115 -13.00 3.65 -8.99
N PHE A 116 -12.31 3.71 -10.13
CA PHE A 116 -12.87 3.46 -11.44
C PHE A 116 -11.84 2.85 -12.40
N ASP A 117 -12.01 1.57 -12.74
CA ASP A 117 -11.24 0.89 -13.78
C ASP A 117 -11.85 1.20 -15.15
N ILE A 118 -11.09 1.85 -16.03
CA ILE A 118 -11.53 2.20 -17.38
C ILE A 118 -11.85 0.93 -18.20
N ALA A 119 -11.28 -0.23 -17.86
CA ALA A 119 -11.63 -1.50 -18.49
C ALA A 119 -13.09 -1.89 -18.23
N GLU A 120 -13.67 -1.53 -17.08
CA GLU A 120 -15.08 -1.77 -16.75
C GLU A 120 -16.02 -0.87 -17.56
N LEU A 121 -15.52 0.26 -18.07
CA LEU A 121 -16.30 1.15 -18.94
C LEU A 121 -16.72 0.43 -20.23
N ALA A 122 -15.93 -0.54 -20.72
CA ALA A 122 -16.28 -1.35 -21.89
C ALA A 122 -17.51 -2.25 -21.68
N GLU A 123 -17.87 -2.54 -20.41
CA GLU A 123 -19.02 -3.36 -20.04
C GLU A 123 -20.26 -2.51 -19.69
N ILE A 124 -20.11 -1.19 -19.64
CA ILE A 124 -21.17 -0.23 -19.35
C ILE A 124 -21.70 0.35 -20.68
N PRO A 125 -23.02 0.65 -20.80
CA PRO A 125 -23.55 1.32 -21.99
C PRO A 125 -22.84 2.65 -22.27
N GLU A 126 -22.47 2.91 -23.53
CA GLU A 126 -21.73 4.13 -23.93
C GLU A 126 -22.41 5.43 -23.49
N VAL A 127 -23.74 5.44 -23.43
CA VAL A 127 -24.56 6.58 -22.98
C VAL A 127 -24.32 6.95 -21.52
N ALA A 128 -23.94 5.99 -20.68
CA ALA A 128 -23.67 6.18 -19.26
C ALA A 128 -22.22 6.58 -18.97
N HIS A 129 -21.32 6.46 -19.96
CA HIS A 129 -19.87 6.65 -19.75
C HIS A 129 -19.53 8.05 -19.26
N ALA A 130 -20.14 9.07 -19.87
CA ALA A 130 -19.87 10.46 -19.53
C ALA A 130 -20.27 10.78 -18.08
N ASP A 131 -21.37 10.21 -17.60
CA ASP A 131 -21.88 10.43 -16.24
C ASP A 131 -21.10 9.63 -15.19
N ILE A 132 -20.65 8.41 -15.52
CA ILE A 132 -19.77 7.62 -14.66
C ILE A 132 -18.38 8.27 -14.54
N GLN A 133 -17.81 8.76 -15.63
CA GLN A 133 -16.54 9.51 -15.62
C GLN A 133 -16.65 10.81 -14.79
N LYS A 134 -17.79 11.49 -14.90
CA LYS A 134 -18.11 12.69 -14.11
C LYS A 134 -18.28 12.37 -12.62
N ALA A 135 -18.92 11.25 -12.30
CA ALA A 135 -19.06 10.77 -10.92
C ALA A 135 -17.71 10.43 -10.29
N ALA A 136 -16.85 9.68 -11.01
CA ALA A 136 -15.51 9.32 -10.56
C ALA A 136 -14.63 10.57 -10.33
N SER A 137 -14.69 11.54 -11.26
CA SER A 137 -13.97 12.81 -11.12
C SER A 137 -14.39 13.59 -9.88
N ARG A 138 -15.71 13.72 -9.65
CA ARG A 138 -16.24 14.42 -8.45
C ARG A 138 -15.92 13.70 -7.15
N LEU A 139 -15.94 12.37 -7.17
CA LEU A 139 -15.59 11.54 -6.00
C LEU A 139 -14.13 11.72 -5.62
N ARG A 140 -13.22 11.70 -6.60
CA ARG A 140 -11.79 12.01 -6.40
C ARG A 140 -11.59 13.42 -5.83
N ASP A 141 -12.35 14.39 -6.32
CA ASP A 141 -12.22 15.80 -5.92
C ASP A 141 -12.93 16.09 -4.57
N GLY A 142 -13.49 15.08 -3.91
CA GLY A 142 -14.13 15.18 -2.59
C GLY A 142 -15.57 15.71 -2.59
N ASP A 143 -16.16 15.94 -3.78
CA ASP A 143 -17.56 16.31 -3.96
C ASP A 143 -18.46 15.07 -3.99
N LEU A 144 -18.71 14.51 -2.80
CA LEU A 144 -19.50 13.29 -2.63
C LEU A 144 -20.95 13.43 -3.11
N SER A 145 -21.56 14.58 -2.87
CA SER A 145 -22.97 14.84 -3.25
C SER A 145 -23.12 14.94 -4.78
N GLY A 146 -22.19 15.66 -5.43
CA GLY A 146 -22.14 15.76 -6.88
C GLY A 146 -21.73 14.45 -7.55
N ALA A 147 -20.87 13.64 -6.92
CA ALA A 147 -20.48 12.33 -7.40
C ALA A 147 -21.66 11.36 -7.43
N LEU A 148 -22.42 11.27 -6.33
CA LEU A 148 -23.62 10.44 -6.24
C LEU A 148 -24.70 10.87 -7.23
N SER A 149 -24.91 12.18 -7.38
CA SER A 149 -25.89 12.71 -8.33
C SER A 149 -25.54 12.36 -9.78
N ALA A 150 -24.24 12.40 -10.14
CA ALA A 150 -23.77 12.02 -11.48
C ALA A 150 -23.85 10.49 -11.69
N ALA A 151 -23.48 9.69 -10.68
CA ALA A 151 -23.58 8.24 -10.75
C ALA A 151 -25.03 7.77 -10.93
N CYS A 152 -26.00 8.38 -10.23
CA CYS A 152 -27.42 8.05 -10.39
C CYS A 152 -27.99 8.50 -11.74
N GLY A 153 -27.47 9.59 -12.33
CA GLY A 153 -27.85 10.03 -13.67
C GLY A 153 -27.46 9.01 -14.76
N ALA A 154 -26.32 8.34 -14.58
CA ALA A 154 -25.83 7.32 -15.49
C ALA A 154 -26.74 6.08 -15.62
N TRP A 155 -27.60 5.82 -14.63
CA TRP A 155 -28.52 4.68 -14.58
C TRP A 155 -29.98 5.06 -14.93
N MET A 156 -30.24 6.31 -15.29
CA MET A 156 -31.59 6.84 -15.60
C MET A 156 -31.84 7.04 -17.11
N LEU A 157 -30.96 6.48 -17.95
CA LEU A 157 -31.03 6.44 -19.42
C LEU A 157 -31.28 5.00 -19.90
#